data_AF-A0A2U3CHL8-F1
#
_entry.id   AF-A0A2U3CHL8-F1
#
_cell.length_a   1.000
_cell.length_b   1.000
_cell.length_c   1.000
_cell.angle_alpha   90.00
_cell.angle_beta   90.00
_cell.angle_gamma   90.00
#
_symmetry.space_group_name_H-M   'P 1'
#
loop_
_entity.id
_entity.type
_entity.pdbx_description
1 polymer ?
#
loop_
_entity_poly.entity_id
_entity_poly.type
_entity_poly.pdbx_seq_one_letter_code
_entity_poly.pdbx_strand_id
1 'polypeptide(L)'
;MVAIMPPTGFHGLLGLLFAGKVKSKAGKVGIAWGSVFPDLDLLGSIILFVFTQDLELTIFFHRSVTHSFIVMAIILISCLLISGFWSDRFPSIFPFILGFVGGMAIHAVMDLFYLDGVAILWPIQAMNDRLVILDYTFAELTPVYNNLLAKVISTLDGGFEAIYYFVFIFLANRFNTDRDISVELFSKRYEVQNWIPKLKTISFVVLGVTTIFLSMAFLSISILPLDLELFIMLLYIPLAPVYLLSGTLPLIMRKTVEKVNY
;
A
#
# COMPACT_ATOMS: atom_id res chain seq x y z
N MET A 1 -12.13 2.29 -19.28
CA MET A 1 -12.66 2.10 -17.91
C MET A 1 -11.69 2.80 -16.98
N VAL A 2 -12.15 3.49 -15.94
CA VAL A 2 -11.24 4.29 -15.11
C VAL A 2 -10.72 3.43 -13.97
N ALA A 3 -9.44 3.05 -14.05
CA ALA A 3 -8.78 2.32 -12.99
C ALA A 3 -8.59 3.20 -11.75
N ILE A 4 -9.47 3.00 -10.78
CA ILE A 4 -9.37 3.59 -9.46
C ILE A 4 -8.39 2.73 -8.67
N MET A 5 -7.28 3.28 -8.15
CA MET A 5 -6.37 2.59 -7.21
C MET A 5 -6.88 2.74 -5.78
N PRO A 6 -6.77 1.72 -4.93
CA PRO A 6 -7.30 1.77 -3.59
C PRO A 6 -6.29 2.46 -2.68
N PRO A 7 -6.72 2.94 -1.51
CA PRO A 7 -5.80 3.62 -0.64
C PRO A 7 -4.75 2.69 -0.01
N THR A 8 -3.47 2.83 -0.34
CA THR A 8 -2.38 2.05 0.29
C THR A 8 -2.44 2.15 1.81
N GLY A 9 -2.75 3.35 2.32
CA GLY A 9 -2.95 3.59 3.73
C GLY A 9 -4.10 2.79 4.34
N PHE A 10 -5.19 2.56 3.60
CA PHE A 10 -6.32 1.77 4.11
C PHE A 10 -5.98 0.28 4.22
N HIS A 11 -5.27 -0.28 3.24
CA HIS A 11 -4.76 -1.66 3.34
C HIS A 11 -3.80 -1.82 4.51
N GLY A 12 -2.90 -0.84 4.71
CA GLY A 12 -2.01 -0.80 5.86
C GLY A 12 -2.75 -0.77 7.20
N LEU A 13 -3.81 0.03 7.32
CA LEU A 13 -4.65 0.09 8.52
C LEU A 13 -5.34 -1.25 8.81
N LEU A 14 -5.91 -1.90 7.79
CA LEU A 14 -6.50 -3.23 7.95
C LEU A 14 -5.45 -4.27 8.29
N GLY A 15 -4.28 -4.23 7.65
CA GLY A 15 -3.15 -5.07 7.98
C GLY A 15 -2.74 -4.96 9.44
N LEU A 16 -2.65 -3.74 9.98
CA LEU A 16 -2.40 -3.53 11.42
C LEU A 16 -3.49 -4.13 12.31
N LEU A 17 -4.76 -3.98 11.93
CA LEU A 17 -5.89 -4.56 12.67
C LEU A 17 -5.78 -6.10 12.73
N PHE A 18 -5.51 -6.75 11.59
CA PHE A 18 -5.31 -8.20 11.51
C PHE A 18 -4.03 -8.66 12.20
N ALA A 19 -2.94 -7.88 12.09
CA ALA A 19 -1.67 -8.14 12.76
C ALA A 19 -1.88 -8.23 14.28
N GLY A 20 -2.74 -7.40 14.85
CA GLY A 20 -3.09 -7.50 16.26
C GLY A 20 -3.69 -8.87 16.64
N LYS A 21 -4.38 -9.58 15.74
CA LYS A 21 -5.00 -10.88 16.07
C LYS A 21 -3.99 -12.03 16.09
N VAL A 22 -2.77 -11.79 15.63
CA VAL A 22 -1.71 -12.81 15.58
C VAL A 22 -0.85 -12.81 16.85
N LYS A 23 -0.63 -13.98 17.44
CA LYS A 23 0.20 -14.12 18.65
C LYS A 23 1.70 -13.92 18.38
N SER A 24 2.18 -14.41 17.24
CA SER A 24 3.60 -14.32 16.88
C SER A 24 3.99 -12.89 16.52
N LYS A 25 4.95 -12.32 17.25
CA LYS A 25 5.55 -10.99 16.97
C LYS A 25 6.00 -10.84 15.52
N ALA A 26 6.73 -11.84 15.02
CA ALA A 26 7.22 -11.84 13.64
C ALA A 26 6.07 -11.94 12.63
N GLY A 27 5.03 -12.73 12.94
CA GLY A 27 3.82 -12.80 12.12
C GLY A 27 3.03 -11.49 12.07
N LYS A 28 2.98 -10.72 13.17
CA LYS A 28 2.36 -9.38 13.17
C LYS A 28 3.06 -8.44 12.19
N VAL A 29 4.40 -8.38 12.26
CA VAL A 29 5.21 -7.57 11.35
C VAL A 29 5.03 -8.05 9.90
N GLY A 30 5.00 -9.37 9.70
CA GLY A 30 4.68 -9.98 8.41
C GLY A 30 3.36 -9.47 7.84
N ILE A 31 2.25 -9.59 8.58
CA ILE A 31 0.93 -9.14 8.09
C ILE A 31 0.93 -7.64 7.78
N ALA A 32 1.44 -6.82 8.70
CA ALA A 32 1.44 -5.37 8.50
C ALA A 32 2.29 -4.94 7.30
N TRP A 33 3.40 -5.63 7.05
CA TRP A 33 4.24 -5.35 5.89
C TRP A 33 3.63 -5.89 4.60
N GLY A 34 3.15 -7.12 4.62
CA GLY A 34 2.51 -7.77 3.48
C GLY A 34 1.27 -7.04 2.99
N SER A 35 0.52 -6.37 3.88
CA SER A 35 -0.69 -5.62 3.49
C SER A 35 -0.41 -4.32 2.72
N VAL A 36 0.82 -3.82 2.74
CA VAL A 36 1.24 -2.62 1.98
C VAL A 36 2.28 -2.95 0.92
N PHE A 37 2.80 -4.18 0.92
CA PHE A 37 3.85 -4.59 0.01
C PHE A 37 3.44 -4.57 -1.46
N PRO A 38 2.22 -5.01 -1.85
CA PRO A 38 1.81 -4.96 -3.25
C PRO A 38 1.95 -3.55 -3.83
N ASP A 39 1.56 -2.51 -3.10
CA ASP A 39 1.64 -1.13 -3.56
C ASP A 39 3.07 -0.57 -3.71
N LEU A 40 4.10 -1.27 -3.21
CA LEU A 40 5.48 -0.87 -3.49
C LEU A 40 5.83 -1.02 -4.97
N ASP A 41 5.13 -1.88 -5.70
CA ASP A 41 5.31 -2.01 -7.15
C ASP A 41 4.73 -0.81 -7.93
N LEU A 42 3.99 0.10 -7.28
CA LEU A 42 3.54 1.36 -7.87
C LEU A 42 4.73 2.22 -8.32
N LEU A 43 5.87 2.13 -7.62
CA LEU A 43 7.12 2.76 -8.06
C LEU A 43 7.59 2.19 -9.40
N GLY A 44 7.56 0.86 -9.54
CA GLY A 44 7.86 0.18 -10.79
C GLY A 44 6.88 0.54 -11.89
N SER A 45 5.60 0.68 -11.54
CA SER A 45 4.52 1.11 -12.42
C SER A 45 4.74 2.53 -12.94
N ILE A 46 5.08 3.48 -12.06
CA ILE A 46 5.42 4.86 -12.45
C ILE A 46 6.62 4.87 -13.41
N ILE A 47 7.66 4.09 -13.11
CA ILE A 47 8.83 3.97 -13.99
C ILE A 47 8.41 3.41 -15.35
N LEU A 48 7.63 2.32 -15.37
CA LEU A 48 7.14 1.69 -16.58
C LEU A 48 6.35 2.70 -17.43
N PHE A 49 5.41 3.41 -16.82
CA PHE A 49 4.61 4.45 -17.48
C PHE A 49 5.46 5.56 -18.10
N VAL A 50 6.47 6.06 -17.38
CA VAL A 50 7.35 7.11 -17.90
C VAL A 50 8.05 6.67 -19.20
N PHE A 51 8.40 5.38 -19.32
CA PHE A 51 9.08 4.85 -20.50
C PHE A 51 8.13 4.39 -21.62
N THR A 52 6.97 3.83 -21.27
CA THR A 52 6.05 3.24 -22.27
C THR A 52 4.94 4.18 -22.70
N GLN A 53 4.58 5.15 -21.84
CA GLN A 53 3.37 5.97 -21.96
C GLN A 53 2.09 5.12 -22.13
N ASP A 54 2.13 3.87 -21.64
CA ASP A 54 1.03 2.90 -21.72
C ASP A 54 0.44 2.73 -20.32
N LEU A 55 -0.68 3.42 -20.10
CA LEU A 55 -1.39 3.40 -18.82
C LEU A 55 -2.00 2.03 -18.52
N GLU A 56 -2.52 1.32 -19.53
CA GLU A 56 -3.12 0.00 -19.33
C GLU A 56 -2.07 -1.03 -18.91
N LEU A 57 -0.92 -1.05 -19.58
CA LEU A 57 0.20 -1.90 -19.21
C LEU A 57 0.69 -1.61 -17.79
N THR A 58 0.74 -0.32 -17.43
CA THR A 58 1.15 0.13 -16.10
C THR A 58 0.19 -0.36 -15.02
N ILE A 59 -1.11 -0.19 -15.24
CA ILE A 59 -2.15 -0.67 -14.32
C ILE A 59 -2.10 -2.20 -14.21
N PHE A 60 -1.90 -2.90 -15.32
CA PHE A 60 -1.79 -4.36 -15.31
C PHE A 60 -0.57 -4.82 -14.53
N PHE A 61 0.58 -4.18 -14.69
CA PHE A 61 1.79 -4.50 -13.93
C PHE A 61 1.53 -4.41 -12.42
N HIS A 62 0.97 -3.28 -11.96
CA HIS A 62 0.61 -3.06 -10.56
C HIS A 62 -0.38 -4.09 -10.01
N ARG A 63 -1.33 -4.56 -10.82
CA ARG A 63 -2.48 -5.39 -10.36
C ARG A 63 -2.33 -6.88 -10.62
N SER A 64 -1.16 -7.33 -11.04
CA SER A 64 -0.93 -8.71 -11.47
C SER A 64 0.02 -9.44 -10.53
N VAL A 65 1.31 -9.18 -10.63
CA VAL A 65 2.34 -10.03 -10.02
C VAL A 65 2.23 -10.05 -8.49
N THR A 66 2.06 -8.89 -7.87
CA THR A 66 2.01 -8.76 -6.40
C THR A 66 0.65 -9.11 -5.79
N HIS A 67 -0.42 -9.09 -6.58
CA HIS A 67 -1.78 -9.48 -6.16
C HIS A 67 -2.13 -10.94 -6.50
N SER A 68 -1.23 -11.66 -7.17
CA SER A 68 -1.47 -13.06 -7.57
C SER A 68 -1.33 -14.04 -6.41
N PHE A 69 -2.37 -14.85 -6.18
CA PHE A 69 -2.33 -15.96 -5.23
C PHE A 69 -1.40 -17.08 -5.66
N ILE A 70 -1.15 -17.23 -6.97
CA ILE A 70 -0.15 -18.19 -7.48
C ILE A 70 1.25 -17.72 -7.07
N VAL A 71 1.56 -16.44 -7.28
CA VAL A 71 2.85 -15.85 -6.87
C VAL A 71 3.02 -15.93 -5.36
N MET A 72 1.98 -15.59 -4.58
CA MET A 72 2.00 -15.74 -3.13
C MET A 72 2.25 -17.18 -2.68
N ALA A 73 1.65 -18.18 -3.34
CA ALA A 73 1.88 -19.59 -3.04
C ALA A 73 3.34 -20.00 -3.37
N ILE A 74 3.89 -19.53 -4.48
CA ILE A 74 5.30 -19.74 -4.84
C ILE A 74 6.23 -19.12 -3.78
N ILE A 75 5.96 -17.88 -3.35
CA ILE A 75 6.72 -17.22 -2.26
C ILE A 75 6.67 -18.08 -1.00
N LEU A 76 5.47 -18.50 -0.58
CA LEU A 76 5.28 -19.29 0.63
C LEU A 76 6.06 -20.61 0.57
N ILE A 77 5.93 -21.37 -0.52
CA ILE A 77 6.61 -22.67 -0.70
C ILE A 77 8.13 -22.49 -0.77
N SER A 78 8.61 -21.51 -1.53
CA SER A 78 10.05 -21.25 -1.68
C SER A 78 10.67 -20.87 -0.33
N CYS A 79 10.01 -20.00 0.43
CA CYS A 79 10.45 -19.61 1.75
C CYS A 79 10.33 -20.74 2.78
N LEU A 80 9.32 -21.61 2.67
CA LEU A 80 9.18 -22.81 3.49
C LEU A 80 10.38 -23.75 3.29
N LEU A 81 10.72 -24.03 2.03
CA LEU A 81 11.88 -24.86 1.68
C LEU A 81 13.17 -24.27 2.23
N ILE A 82 13.40 -22.96 2.01
CA ILE A 82 14.57 -22.26 2.56
C ILE A 82 14.58 -22.31 4.09
N SER A 83 13.42 -22.09 4.73
CA SER A 83 13.32 -22.10 6.19
C SER A 83 13.65 -23.48 6.77
N GLY A 84 13.37 -24.57 6.05
CA GLY A 84 13.76 -25.92 6.48
C GLY A 84 15.27 -26.10 6.61
N PHE A 85 16.07 -25.40 5.80
CA PHE A 85 17.53 -25.44 5.90
C PHE A 85 18.11 -24.44 6.92
N TRP A 86 17.30 -23.47 7.39
CA TRP A 86 17.76 -22.30 8.17
C TRP A 86 16.95 -22.07 9.46
N SER A 87 16.09 -23.01 9.85
CA SER A 87 15.14 -22.86 10.95
C SER A 87 15.82 -22.58 12.28
N ASP A 88 16.96 -23.22 12.51
CA ASP A 88 17.73 -23.07 13.75
C ASP A 88 18.37 -21.67 13.85
N ARG A 89 18.70 -21.07 12.70
CA ARG A 89 19.32 -19.74 12.62
C ARG A 89 18.30 -18.62 12.66
N PHE A 90 17.10 -18.85 12.11
CA PHE A 90 16.05 -17.84 11.97
C PHE A 90 14.66 -18.38 12.33
N PRO A 91 14.39 -18.71 13.61
CA PRO A 91 13.12 -19.33 14.01
C PRO A 91 11.89 -18.44 13.76
N SER A 92 12.10 -17.13 13.57
CA SER A 92 11.05 -16.15 13.27
C SER A 92 10.71 -16.03 11.78
N ILE A 93 11.47 -16.67 10.89
CA ILE A 93 11.28 -16.50 9.44
C ILE A 93 9.94 -17.07 8.98
N PHE A 94 9.59 -18.27 9.43
CA PHE A 94 8.35 -18.91 8.99
C PHE A 94 7.11 -18.14 9.45
N PRO A 95 6.96 -17.75 10.73
CA PRO A 95 5.83 -16.92 11.14
C PRO A 95 5.78 -15.57 10.40
N PHE A 96 6.93 -14.95 10.13
CA PHE A 96 6.99 -13.71 9.35
C PHE A 96 6.48 -13.91 7.92
N ILE A 97 6.96 -14.92 7.20
CA ILE A 97 6.55 -15.20 5.82
C ILE A 97 5.07 -15.57 5.74
N LEU A 98 4.58 -16.39 6.67
CA LEU A 98 3.16 -16.72 6.73
C LEU A 98 2.32 -15.46 6.97
N GLY A 99 2.77 -14.59 7.87
CA GLY A 99 2.15 -13.28 8.08
C GLY A 99 2.21 -12.40 6.82
N PHE A 100 3.36 -12.33 6.16
CA PHE A 100 3.58 -11.54 4.95
C PHE A 100 2.65 -11.95 3.82
N VAL A 101 2.58 -13.25 3.51
CA VAL A 101 1.66 -13.79 2.50
C VAL A 101 0.20 -13.56 2.91
N GLY A 102 -0.13 -13.73 4.19
CA GLY A 102 -1.46 -13.40 4.71
C GLY A 102 -1.82 -11.91 4.55
N GLY A 103 -0.86 -11.01 4.77
CA GLY A 103 -1.01 -9.57 4.55
C GLY A 103 -1.24 -9.24 3.07
N MET A 104 -0.43 -9.82 2.17
CA MET A 104 -0.61 -9.65 0.73
C MET A 104 -1.98 -10.16 0.26
N ALA A 105 -2.45 -11.29 0.81
CA ALA A 105 -3.76 -11.82 0.51
C ALA A 105 -4.88 -10.89 1.01
N ILE A 106 -4.76 -10.32 2.21
CA ILE A 106 -5.71 -9.29 2.71
C ILE A 106 -5.75 -8.11 1.75
N HIS A 107 -4.58 -7.61 1.34
CA HIS A 107 -4.48 -6.52 0.38
C HIS A 107 -5.21 -6.87 -0.94
N ALA A 108 -4.84 -7.97 -1.60
CA ALA A 108 -5.43 -8.36 -2.87
C ALA A 108 -6.93 -8.65 -2.79
N VAL A 109 -7.42 -9.21 -1.68
CA VAL A 109 -8.86 -9.40 -1.45
C VAL A 109 -9.58 -8.07 -1.34
N MET A 110 -9.00 -7.09 -0.65
CA MET A 110 -9.60 -5.76 -0.55
C MET A 110 -9.71 -5.09 -1.92
N ASP A 111 -8.73 -5.28 -2.80
CA ASP A 111 -8.75 -4.73 -4.16
C ASP A 111 -9.86 -5.30 -5.05
N LEU A 112 -10.36 -6.50 -4.73
CA LEU A 112 -11.52 -7.08 -5.42
C LEU A 112 -12.82 -6.31 -5.15
N PHE A 113 -12.91 -5.57 -4.03
CA PHE A 113 -14.14 -4.89 -3.61
C PHE A 113 -14.23 -3.44 -4.03
N TYR A 114 -13.12 -2.81 -4.42
CA TYR A 114 -13.08 -1.35 -4.54
C TYR A 114 -12.79 -0.83 -5.95
N LEU A 115 -12.39 -1.68 -6.92
CA LEU A 115 -11.65 -1.21 -8.11
C LEU A 115 -11.89 -2.00 -9.40
N ASP A 116 -11.14 -1.59 -10.45
CA ASP A 116 -10.85 -2.24 -11.75
C ASP A 116 -10.37 -3.72 -11.67
N GLY A 117 -10.42 -4.32 -10.48
CA GLY A 117 -10.09 -5.71 -10.21
C GLY A 117 -8.61 -5.99 -10.13
N VAL A 118 -8.26 -7.24 -9.82
CA VAL A 118 -6.88 -7.73 -9.78
C VAL A 118 -6.77 -9.09 -10.48
N ALA A 119 -5.60 -9.37 -11.04
CA ALA A 119 -5.32 -10.64 -11.71
C ALA A 119 -4.84 -11.71 -10.71
N ILE A 120 -5.75 -12.14 -9.82
CA ILE A 120 -5.43 -13.07 -8.71
C ILE A 120 -4.85 -14.42 -9.15
N LEU A 121 -5.04 -14.83 -10.41
CA LEU A 121 -4.51 -16.07 -10.99
C LEU A 121 -3.39 -15.82 -12.02
N TRP A 122 -2.77 -14.63 -12.06
CA TRP A 122 -1.59 -14.39 -12.89
C TRP A 122 -0.47 -15.38 -12.53
N PRO A 123 0.28 -15.97 -13.49
CA PRO A 123 0.34 -15.67 -14.92
C PRO A 123 -0.62 -16.46 -15.81
N ILE A 124 -1.56 -17.23 -15.24
CA ILE A 124 -2.52 -18.05 -16.01
C ILE A 124 -3.68 -17.18 -16.52
N GLN A 125 -4.01 -16.11 -15.80
CA GLN A 125 -5.05 -15.14 -16.14
C GLN A 125 -4.55 -14.10 -17.15
N ALA A 126 -5.35 -13.84 -18.18
CA ALA A 126 -5.06 -12.79 -19.16
C ALA A 126 -5.25 -11.38 -18.57
N MET A 127 -4.62 -10.39 -19.21
CA MET A 127 -4.60 -8.99 -18.76
C MET A 127 -5.98 -8.35 -18.61
N ASN A 128 -6.93 -8.76 -19.46
CA ASN A 128 -8.28 -8.20 -19.51
C ASN A 128 -9.28 -8.94 -18.60
N ASP A 129 -8.88 -10.06 -18.00
CA ASP A 129 -9.80 -10.93 -17.25
C ASP A 129 -9.77 -10.64 -15.75
N ARG A 130 -9.41 -9.42 -15.32
CA ARG A 130 -9.27 -9.06 -13.89
C ARG A 130 -10.55 -9.37 -13.13
N LEU A 131 -10.40 -9.94 -11.93
CA LEU A 131 -11.54 -10.28 -11.10
C LEU A 131 -11.99 -9.04 -10.32
N VAL A 132 -13.28 -8.72 -10.42
CA VAL A 132 -13.96 -7.66 -9.66
C VAL A 132 -15.15 -8.30 -8.96
N ILE A 133 -15.27 -8.16 -7.63
CA ILE A 133 -16.42 -8.66 -6.87
C ILE A 133 -17.54 -7.62 -6.82
N LEU A 134 -17.17 -6.38 -6.52
CA LEU A 134 -18.09 -5.26 -6.57
C LEU A 134 -17.73 -4.42 -7.78
N ASP A 135 -18.37 -4.76 -8.89
CA ASP A 135 -18.33 -3.94 -10.09
C ASP A 135 -19.21 -2.70 -9.84
N TYR A 136 -18.71 -1.80 -8.99
CA TYR A 136 -19.16 -0.40 -9.00
C TYR A 136 -18.55 0.28 -10.22
N THR A 137 -18.70 -0.31 -11.41
CA THR A 137 -18.73 0.52 -12.60
C THR A 137 -19.93 1.41 -12.42
N PHE A 138 -19.64 2.67 -12.14
CA PHE A 138 -20.57 3.77 -12.22
C PHE A 138 -20.97 4.02 -13.70
N ALA A 139 -21.19 2.95 -14.46
CA ALA A 139 -21.59 2.97 -15.86
C ALA A 139 -22.90 3.75 -16.05
N GLU A 140 -23.73 3.82 -15.00
CA GLU A 140 -24.94 4.63 -14.96
C GLU A 140 -24.70 6.12 -14.68
N LEU A 141 -23.52 6.51 -14.17
CA LEU A 141 -23.14 7.90 -14.02
C LEU A 141 -22.74 8.51 -15.37
N THR A 142 -23.02 9.80 -15.53
CA THR A 142 -22.54 10.54 -16.71
C THR A 142 -21.00 10.55 -16.75
N PRO A 143 -20.37 10.68 -17.93
CA PRO A 143 -18.91 10.71 -18.05
C PRO A 143 -18.23 11.75 -17.14
N VAL A 144 -18.89 12.89 -16.90
CA VAL A 144 -18.39 13.96 -16.03
C VAL A 144 -18.31 13.48 -14.57
N TYR A 145 -19.35 12.82 -14.06
CA TYR A 145 -19.36 12.32 -12.68
C TYR A 145 -18.41 11.14 -12.51
N ASN A 146 -18.28 10.28 -13.52
CA ASN A 146 -17.28 9.21 -13.54
C ASN A 146 -15.85 9.75 -13.40
N ASN A 147 -15.52 10.79 -14.17
CA ASN A 147 -14.21 11.44 -14.10
C ASN A 147 -13.98 12.12 -12.73
N LEU A 148 -14.96 12.86 -12.22
CA LEU A 148 -14.87 13.47 -10.88
C LEU A 148 -14.61 12.41 -9.82
N LEU A 149 -15.41 11.34 -9.81
CA LEU A 149 -15.35 10.34 -8.76
C LEU A 149 -14.00 9.62 -8.75
N ALA A 150 -13.46 9.29 -9.93
CA ALA A 150 -12.12 8.74 -10.03
C ALA A 150 -11.07 9.66 -9.41
N LYS A 151 -11.09 10.96 -9.73
CA LYS A 151 -10.19 11.95 -9.14
C LYS A 151 -10.35 12.05 -7.62
N VAL A 152 -11.59 12.02 -7.13
CA VAL A 152 -11.89 12.03 -5.69
C VAL A 152 -11.29 10.80 -5.01
N ILE A 153 -11.51 9.60 -5.54
CA ILE A 153 -11.01 8.37 -4.91
C ILE A 153 -9.48 8.32 -4.95
N SER A 154 -8.85 8.63 -6.10
CA SER A 154 -7.40 8.75 -6.20
C SER A 154 -6.83 9.76 -5.20
N THR A 155 -7.56 10.85 -4.93
CA THR A 155 -7.14 11.82 -3.92
C THR A 155 -7.27 11.28 -2.50
N LEU A 156 -8.37 10.58 -2.20
CA LEU A 156 -8.60 9.99 -0.88
C LEU A 156 -7.52 8.97 -0.50
N ASP A 157 -6.86 8.34 -1.47
CA ASP A 157 -5.67 7.50 -1.27
C ASP A 157 -4.61 8.19 -0.39
N GLY A 158 -4.15 9.37 -0.83
CA GLY A 158 -3.21 10.18 -0.05
C GLY A 158 -3.75 10.57 1.33
N GLY A 159 -5.06 10.78 1.46
CA GLY A 159 -5.70 11.05 2.75
C GLY A 159 -5.57 9.88 3.73
N PHE A 160 -5.83 8.66 3.28
CA PHE A 160 -5.67 7.45 4.09
C PHE A 160 -4.21 7.16 4.41
N GLU A 161 -3.26 7.50 3.53
CA GLU A 161 -1.84 7.42 3.83
C GLU A 161 -1.44 8.31 5.02
N ALA A 162 -1.92 9.56 5.04
CA ALA A 162 -1.69 10.41 6.20
C ALA A 162 -2.32 9.85 7.49
N ILE A 163 -3.53 9.29 7.40
CA ILE A 163 -4.19 8.63 8.54
C ILE A 163 -3.35 7.44 9.03
N TYR A 164 -2.84 6.62 8.11
CA TYR A 164 -1.99 5.47 8.41
C TYR A 164 -0.75 5.88 9.21
N TYR A 165 -0.09 6.97 8.81
CA TYR A 165 1.03 7.53 9.58
C TYR A 165 0.64 8.06 10.95
N PHE A 166 -0.49 8.77 11.05
CA PHE A 166 -0.98 9.23 12.36
C PHE A 166 -1.28 8.06 13.29
N VAL A 167 -1.80 6.94 12.77
CA VAL A 167 -2.00 5.72 13.56
C VAL A 167 -0.67 5.16 14.04
N PHE A 168 0.37 5.07 13.21
CA PHE A 168 1.70 4.66 13.65
C PHE A 168 2.28 5.57 14.75
N ILE A 169 2.17 6.89 14.57
CA ILE A 169 2.60 7.88 15.56
C ILE A 169 1.85 7.69 16.89
N PHE A 170 0.53 7.52 16.82
CA PHE A 170 -0.30 7.30 17.99
C PHE A 170 0.11 6.02 18.73
N LEU A 171 0.24 4.89 18.01
CA LEU A 171 0.60 3.60 18.59
C LEU A 171 2.01 3.63 19.20
N ALA A 172 2.98 4.26 18.52
CA ALA A 172 4.35 4.37 19.02
C ALA A 172 4.43 5.16 20.33
N ASN A 173 3.72 6.30 20.39
CA ASN A 173 3.61 7.08 21.62
C ASN A 173 2.88 6.33 22.73
N ARG A 174 1.76 5.66 22.38
CA ARG A 174 0.92 4.93 23.33
C ARG A 174 1.65 3.77 24.00
N PHE A 175 2.44 3.02 23.22
CA PHE A 175 3.18 1.86 23.70
C PHE A 175 4.60 2.17 24.14
N ASN A 176 5.03 3.43 23.99
CA ASN A 176 6.40 3.84 24.30
C ASN A 176 7.43 2.94 23.58
N THR A 177 7.19 2.66 22.29
CA THR A 177 8.01 1.75 21.48
C THR A 177 9.05 2.51 20.66
N ASP A 178 10.06 1.78 20.20
CA ASP A 178 11.07 2.25 19.25
C ASP A 178 11.92 3.47 19.69
N ARG A 179 11.90 3.82 20.99
CA ARG A 179 12.71 4.93 21.55
C ARG A 179 14.22 4.70 21.41
N ASP A 180 14.68 3.51 21.78
CA ASP A 180 16.11 3.16 21.81
C ASP A 180 16.57 2.39 20.56
N ILE A 181 15.71 2.29 19.54
CA ILE A 181 16.06 1.57 18.31
C ILE A 181 16.78 2.51 17.37
N SER A 182 17.90 2.04 16.85
CA SER A 182 18.60 2.69 15.76
C SER A 182 18.81 1.74 14.60
N VAL A 183 18.62 2.25 13.38
CA VAL A 183 18.94 1.57 12.13
C VAL A 183 20.20 2.22 11.57
N GLU A 184 21.19 1.41 11.18
CA GLU A 184 22.38 1.89 10.50
C GLU A 184 22.23 1.68 8.99
N LEU A 185 22.30 2.77 8.23
CA LEU A 185 22.21 2.77 6.77
C LEU A 185 23.37 3.63 6.24
N PHE A 186 24.19 3.06 5.35
CA PHE A 186 25.33 3.76 4.74
C PHE A 186 26.26 4.42 5.78
N SER A 187 26.58 3.68 6.85
CA SER A 187 27.41 4.14 7.98
C SER A 187 26.84 5.34 8.76
N LYS A 188 25.55 5.66 8.58
CA LYS A 188 24.82 6.65 9.37
C LYS A 188 23.82 5.95 10.27
N ARG A 189 23.84 6.32 11.56
CA ARG A 189 22.91 5.82 12.56
C ARG A 189 21.66 6.70 12.60
N TYR A 190 20.49 6.09 12.40
CA TYR A 190 19.19 6.75 12.44
C TYR A 190 18.39 6.21 13.62
N GLU A 191 18.08 7.06 14.58
CA GLU A 191 17.22 6.68 15.71
C GLU A 191 15.75 6.72 15.28
N VAL A 192 15.01 5.64 15.53
CA VAL A 192 13.61 5.49 15.11
C VAL A 192 12.72 6.54 15.81
N GLN A 193 13.03 6.93 17.05
CA GLN A 193 12.30 8.01 17.74
C GLN A 193 12.30 9.34 16.99
N ASN A 194 13.38 9.65 16.27
CA ASN A 194 13.50 10.88 15.49
C ASN A 194 12.60 10.88 14.25
N TRP A 195 11.95 9.75 13.93
CA TRP A 195 10.97 9.65 12.86
C TRP A 195 9.59 10.11 13.29
N ILE A 196 9.20 10.03 14.56
CA ILE A 196 7.87 10.46 15.02
C ILE A 196 7.55 11.92 14.61
N PRO A 197 8.39 12.93 14.91
CA PRO A 197 8.12 14.30 14.47
C PRO A 197 8.18 14.44 12.95
N LYS A 198 9.04 13.68 12.24
CA LYS A 198 9.13 13.71 10.78
C LYS A 198 7.87 13.15 10.12
N LEU A 199 7.39 11.99 10.59
CA LEU A 199 6.14 11.37 10.15
C LEU A 199 4.97 12.30 10.40
N LYS A 200 4.94 13.01 11.54
CA LYS A 200 3.90 14.01 11.83
C LYS A 200 3.90 15.11 10.77
N THR A 201 5.06 15.69 10.46
CA THR A 201 5.20 16.70 9.40
C THR A 201 4.78 16.16 8.04
N ILE A 202 5.26 14.97 7.65
CA ILE A 202 4.91 14.31 6.39
C ILE A 202 3.39 14.10 6.32
N SER A 203 2.76 13.62 7.39
CA SER A 203 1.31 13.40 7.45
C SER A 203 0.52 14.69 7.19
N PHE A 204 0.92 15.82 7.80
CA PHE A 204 0.27 17.11 7.53
C PHE A 204 0.51 17.61 6.11
N VAL A 205 1.71 17.41 5.56
CA VAL A 205 2.00 17.77 4.16
C VAL A 205 1.12 16.96 3.21
N VAL A 206 1.04 15.63 3.41
CA VAL A 206 0.20 14.74 2.60
C VAL A 206 -1.28 15.12 2.71
N LEU A 207 -1.79 15.44 3.91
CA LEU A 207 -3.16 15.96 4.05
C LEU A 207 -3.37 17.29 3.32
N GLY A 208 -2.39 18.20 3.37
CA GLY A 208 -2.45 19.47 2.65
C GLY A 208 -2.53 19.26 1.14
N VAL A 209 -1.65 18.41 0.58
CA VAL A 209 -1.66 18.02 -0.84
C VAL A 209 -3.00 17.37 -1.20
N THR A 210 -3.47 16.41 -0.40
CA THR A 210 -4.77 15.74 -0.58
C THR A 210 -5.92 16.75 -0.62
N THR A 211 -5.94 17.72 0.29
CA THR A 211 -6.99 18.74 0.34
C THR A 211 -6.99 19.64 -0.90
N ILE A 212 -5.80 20.00 -1.38
CA ILE A 212 -5.64 20.79 -2.62
C ILE A 212 -6.16 19.98 -3.82
N PHE A 213 -5.72 18.73 -3.98
CA PHE A 213 -6.15 17.88 -5.09
C PHE A 213 -7.64 17.56 -5.02
N LEU A 214 -8.22 17.44 -3.83
CA LEU A 214 -9.65 17.19 -3.66
C LEU A 214 -10.44 18.41 -4.15
N SER A 215 -9.98 19.59 -3.76
CA SER A 215 -10.55 20.86 -4.25
C SER A 215 -10.41 20.97 -5.77
N MET A 216 -9.24 20.62 -6.33
CA MET A 216 -9.00 20.60 -7.78
C MET A 216 -9.90 19.59 -8.50
N ALA A 217 -10.18 18.42 -7.91
CA ALA A 217 -11.07 17.43 -8.50
C ALA A 217 -12.47 18.03 -8.74
N PHE A 218 -13.04 18.70 -7.74
CA PHE A 218 -14.34 19.37 -7.87
C PHE A 218 -14.29 20.58 -8.82
N LEU A 219 -13.23 21.39 -8.79
CA LEU A 219 -13.06 22.54 -9.69
C LEU A 219 -12.82 22.12 -11.15
N SER A 220 -12.25 20.93 -11.38
CA SER A 220 -11.92 20.43 -12.72
C SER A 220 -13.13 20.17 -13.61
N ILE A 221 -14.33 20.10 -13.02
CA ILE A 221 -15.59 20.02 -13.77
C ILE A 221 -15.89 21.31 -14.52
N SER A 222 -15.47 22.46 -13.98
CA SER A 222 -16.04 23.76 -14.38
C SER A 222 -15.01 24.77 -14.89
N ILE A 223 -13.76 24.70 -14.43
CA ILE A 223 -12.78 25.80 -14.61
C ILE A 223 -11.50 25.35 -15.32
N LEU A 224 -11.01 24.15 -14.99
CA LEU A 224 -9.74 23.63 -15.51
C LEU A 224 -9.94 22.16 -15.87
N PRO A 225 -10.33 21.82 -17.12
CA PRO A 225 -10.53 20.44 -17.53
C PRO A 225 -9.17 19.73 -17.63
N LEU A 226 -8.63 19.37 -16.47
CA LEU A 226 -7.53 18.42 -16.35
C LEU A 226 -8.09 17.08 -16.76
N ASP A 227 -7.49 16.48 -17.78
CA ASP A 227 -7.74 15.08 -18.06
C ASP A 227 -7.33 14.24 -16.83
N LEU A 228 -7.92 13.06 -16.74
CA LEU A 228 -7.75 12.20 -15.58
C LEU A 228 -6.30 11.71 -15.45
N GLU A 229 -5.63 11.43 -16.56
CA GLU A 229 -4.28 10.88 -16.58
C GLU A 229 -3.29 11.89 -16.02
N LEU A 230 -3.35 13.14 -16.49
CA LEU A 230 -2.55 14.23 -15.97
C LEU A 230 -2.83 14.51 -14.50
N PHE A 231 -4.09 14.43 -14.07
CA PHE A 231 -4.44 14.57 -12.66
C PHE A 231 -3.77 13.50 -11.79
N ILE A 232 -3.87 12.23 -12.21
CA ILE A 232 -3.25 11.09 -11.51
C ILE A 232 -1.73 11.24 -11.50
N MET A 233 -1.10 11.59 -12.61
CA MET A 233 0.35 11.80 -12.68
C MET A 233 0.83 12.87 -11.70
N LEU A 234 0.16 14.03 -11.69
CA LEU A 234 0.51 15.14 -10.81
C LEU A 234 0.33 14.80 -9.32
N LEU A 235 -0.59 13.89 -9.00
CA LEU A 235 -0.81 13.42 -7.65
C LEU A 235 0.22 12.36 -7.21
N TYR A 236 0.38 11.30 -8.01
CA TYR A 236 1.13 10.11 -7.60
C TYR A 236 2.65 10.26 -7.73
N ILE A 237 3.16 10.97 -8.74
CA ILE A 237 4.62 11.13 -8.92
C ILE A 237 5.23 11.85 -7.70
N PRO A 238 4.70 12.99 -7.21
CA PRO A 238 5.25 13.63 -6.02
C PRO A 238 5.06 12.81 -4.73
N LEU A 239 4.05 11.93 -4.69
CA LEU A 239 3.77 11.06 -3.55
C LEU A 239 4.54 9.73 -3.61
N ALA A 240 5.27 9.42 -4.69
CA ALA A 240 6.09 8.20 -4.78
C ALA A 240 7.00 7.94 -3.55
N PRO A 241 7.71 8.94 -2.99
CA PRO A 241 8.49 8.74 -1.76
C PRO A 241 7.65 8.41 -0.52
N VAL A 242 6.39 8.85 -0.49
CA VAL A 242 5.43 8.56 0.58
C VAL A 242 5.07 7.08 0.54
N TYR A 243 4.71 6.53 -0.63
CA TYR A 243 4.41 5.09 -0.75
C TYR A 243 5.61 4.20 -0.37
N LEU A 244 6.83 4.60 -0.75
CA LEU A 244 8.04 3.91 -0.32
C LEU A 244 8.19 3.91 1.21
N LEU A 245 7.90 5.05 1.84
CA LEU A 245 7.91 5.17 3.29
C LEU A 245 6.84 4.28 3.91
N SER A 246 5.61 4.28 3.39
CA SER A 246 4.49 3.45 3.88
C SER A 246 4.81 1.97 3.84
N GLY A 247 5.39 1.51 2.72
CA GLY A 247 5.80 0.13 2.57
C GLY A 247 7.02 -0.27 3.42
N THR A 248 7.81 0.67 3.92
CA THR A 248 8.95 0.37 4.82
C THR A 248 8.64 0.60 6.30
N LEU A 249 7.59 1.36 6.60
CA LEU A 249 7.23 1.78 7.95
C LEU A 249 6.98 0.60 8.93
N PRO A 250 6.28 -0.49 8.57
CA PRO A 250 6.11 -1.64 9.45
C PRO A 250 7.43 -2.29 9.87
N LEU A 251 8.46 -2.23 9.02
CA LEU A 251 9.79 -2.77 9.32
C LEU A 251 10.60 -1.82 10.19
N ILE A 252 10.56 -0.52 9.89
CA ILE A 252 11.25 0.53 10.66
C ILE A 252 10.68 0.60 12.09
N MET A 253 9.36 0.62 12.21
CA MET A 253 8.63 0.71 13.49
C MET A 253 8.14 -0.66 13.98
N ARG A 254 8.97 -1.69 13.81
CA ARG A 254 8.59 -3.07 14.12
C ARG A 254 8.12 -3.26 15.57
N LYS A 255 8.68 -2.56 16.57
CA LYS A 255 8.24 -2.76 17.97
C LYS A 255 6.85 -2.20 18.20
N THR A 256 6.51 -1.11 17.53
CA THR A 256 5.14 -0.60 17.48
C THR A 256 4.19 -1.68 16.94
N VAL A 257 4.52 -2.32 15.82
CA VAL A 257 3.69 -3.40 15.23
C VAL A 257 3.60 -4.63 16.14
N GLU A 258 4.72 -5.08 16.73
CA GLU A 258 4.75 -6.23 17.67
C GLU A 258 3.79 -6.06 18.85
N LYS A 259 3.52 -4.80 19.25
CA LYS A 259 2.70 -4.41 20.40
C LYS A 259 1.22 -4.22 20.09
N VAL A 260 0.82 -4.12 18.82
CA VAL A 260 -0.59 -4.02 18.44
C VAL A 260 -1.36 -5.23 19.01
N ASN A 261 -2.42 -4.99 19.80
CA ASN A 261 -3.17 -5.94 20.64
C ASN A 261 -2.48 -6.48 21.91
N TYR A 262 -1.85 -5.58 22.67
CA TYR A 262 -1.61 -5.73 24.11
C TYR A 262 -1.92 -4.44 24.86
#